data_AF-A0A8T7GCU3-F1
#
_entry.id   AF-A0A8T7GCU3-F1
#
_cell.length_a   1.000
_cell.length_b   1.000
_cell.length_c   1.000
_cell.angle_alpha   90.00
_cell.angle_beta   90.00
_cell.angle_gamma   90.00
#
_symmetry.space_group_name_H-M   'P 1'
#
loop_
_entity.id
_entity.type
_entity.pdbx_description
1 polymer ?
#
loop_
_entity_poly.entity_id
_entity_poly.type
_entity_poly.pdbx_seq_one_letter_code
_entity_poly.pdbx_strand_id
1 'polypeptide(L)'
;MPDLWVAIPDSSLSDEQTKRDKSIKLGQFARACSIFRVKKIFVYHDSVSDFEQEDLALIRTILRFLDTPQYLRKALYPKMNQLEYAGILHPIKAPHHKAPQDIKTIRPGEIRTAVIAKVKGKLYVEAGLGALVPFEGQG
;
A
#
# COMPACT_ATOMS: atom_id res chain seq x y z
N MET A 1 -10.34 -16.31 -13.75
CA MET A 1 -10.90 -14.94 -13.72
C MET A 1 -10.04 -14.06 -14.59
N PRO A 2 -10.62 -13.21 -15.44
CA PRO A 2 -9.87 -12.23 -16.21
C PRO A 2 -9.20 -11.20 -15.28
N ASP A 3 -8.16 -10.55 -15.78
CA ASP A 3 -7.49 -9.47 -15.08
C ASP A 3 -8.42 -8.26 -14.99
N LEU A 4 -8.67 -7.78 -13.77
CA LEU A 4 -9.52 -6.62 -13.50
C LEU A 4 -8.66 -5.41 -13.15
N TRP A 5 -8.81 -4.33 -13.92
CA TRP A 5 -8.18 -3.03 -13.67
C TRP A 5 -9.25 -1.97 -13.42
N VAL A 6 -8.93 -0.99 -12.58
CA VAL A 6 -9.83 0.12 -12.26
C VAL A 6 -9.11 1.44 -12.56
N ALA A 7 -9.82 2.39 -13.16
CA ALA A 7 -9.36 3.75 -13.36
C ALA A 7 -10.14 4.70 -12.43
N ILE A 8 -9.43 5.56 -11.71
CA ILE A 8 -9.98 6.51 -10.74
C ILE A 8 -9.51 7.91 -11.16
N PRO A 9 -10.40 8.89 -11.37
CA PRO A 9 -9.96 10.26 -11.63
C PRO A 9 -9.31 10.87 -10.37
N ASP A 10 -8.33 11.74 -10.53
CA ASP A 10 -7.75 12.51 -9.43
C ASP A 10 -8.75 13.48 -8.76
N SER A 11 -9.84 13.83 -9.45
CA SER A 11 -11.00 14.56 -8.91
C SER A 11 -11.96 13.72 -8.05
N SER A 12 -11.71 12.42 -7.83
CA SER A 12 -12.63 11.52 -7.09
C SER A 12 -12.89 11.90 -5.62
N LEU A 13 -12.18 12.90 -5.11
CA LEU A 13 -12.24 13.39 -3.73
C LEU A 13 -12.84 14.80 -3.62
N SER A 14 -13.23 15.41 -4.73
CA SER A 14 -13.68 16.82 -4.78
C SER A 14 -14.98 17.09 -4.03
N ASP A 15 -15.77 16.04 -3.80
CA ASP A 15 -17.03 16.06 -3.03
C ASP A 15 -16.81 15.98 -1.51
N GLU A 16 -15.60 15.69 -1.06
CA GLU A 16 -15.25 15.56 0.35
C GLU A 16 -14.59 16.83 0.89
N GLN A 17 -15.13 17.37 1.99
CA GLN A 17 -14.68 18.66 2.53
C GLN A 17 -13.41 18.54 3.39
N THR A 18 -13.23 17.41 4.07
CA THR A 18 -12.12 17.24 5.01
C THR A 18 -11.18 16.13 4.56
N LYS A 19 -9.89 16.30 4.86
CA LYS A 19 -8.88 15.27 4.60
C LYS A 19 -9.16 13.95 5.33
N ARG A 20 -9.86 14.01 6.47
CA ARG A 20 -10.35 12.82 7.19
C ARG A 20 -11.34 12.04 6.33
N ASP A 21 -12.33 12.72 5.75
CA ASP A 21 -13.38 12.07 4.97
C ASP A 21 -12.85 11.59 3.62
N LYS A 22 -11.98 12.38 2.96
CA LYS A 22 -11.16 11.94 1.81
C LYS A 22 -10.41 10.63 2.11
N SER A 23 -9.78 10.54 3.29
CA SER A 23 -9.04 9.34 3.70
C SER A 23 -9.96 8.13 3.89
N ILE A 24 -11.13 8.31 4.51
CA ILE A 24 -12.13 7.25 4.70
C ILE A 24 -12.64 6.73 3.35
N LYS A 25 -12.98 7.63 2.42
CA LYS A 25 -13.41 7.29 1.05
C LYS A 25 -12.35 6.47 0.31
N LEU A 26 -11.08 6.84 0.42
CA LEU A 26 -9.96 6.05 -0.12
C LEU A 26 -9.82 4.67 0.54
N GLY A 27 -10.09 4.58 1.84
CA GLY A 27 -10.19 3.30 2.53
C GLY A 27 -11.27 2.39 1.94
N GLN A 28 -12.41 2.95 1.55
CA GLN A 28 -13.48 2.20 0.88
C GLN A 28 -13.05 1.75 -0.52
N PHE A 29 -12.40 2.61 -1.30
CA PHE A 29 -11.86 2.26 -2.62
C PHE A 29 -10.88 1.09 -2.54
N ALA A 30 -9.92 1.16 -1.61
CA ALA A 30 -8.92 0.13 -1.44
C ALA A 30 -9.54 -1.22 -1.02
N ARG A 31 -10.55 -1.19 -0.15
CA ARG A 31 -11.30 -2.39 0.24
C ARG A 31 -12.07 -3.00 -0.90
N ALA A 32 -12.80 -2.20 -1.67
CA ALA A 32 -13.53 -2.68 -2.84
C ALA A 32 -12.55 -3.34 -3.83
N CYS A 33 -11.45 -2.66 -4.14
CA CYS A 33 -10.41 -3.19 -5.03
C CYS A 33 -9.83 -4.52 -4.52
N SER A 34 -9.58 -4.64 -3.22
CA SER A 34 -9.08 -5.89 -2.63
C SER A 34 -10.10 -7.03 -2.70
N ILE A 35 -11.38 -6.76 -2.40
CA ILE A 35 -12.47 -7.76 -2.44
C ILE A 35 -12.63 -8.32 -3.86
N PHE A 36 -12.63 -7.45 -4.87
CA PHE A 36 -12.78 -7.83 -6.27
C PHE A 36 -11.47 -8.26 -6.94
N ARG A 37 -10.36 -8.37 -6.19
CA ARG A 37 -9.04 -8.78 -6.69
C ARG A 37 -8.57 -7.94 -7.88
N VAL A 38 -8.79 -6.63 -7.80
CA VAL A 38 -8.29 -5.66 -8.78
C VAL A 38 -6.76 -5.75 -8.81
N LYS A 39 -6.18 -6.02 -9.98
CA LYS A 39 -4.74 -6.14 -10.15
C LYS A 39 -4.03 -4.79 -10.24
N LYS A 40 -4.71 -3.77 -10.77
CA LYS A 40 -4.12 -2.46 -11.00
C LYS A 40 -5.15 -1.35 -10.88
N ILE A 41 -4.78 -0.33 -10.13
CA ILE A 41 -5.52 0.94 -10.04
C ILE A 41 -4.72 1.98 -10.83
N PHE A 42 -5.35 2.56 -11.83
CA PHE A 42 -4.83 3.71 -12.56
C PHE A 42 -5.46 4.98 -11.98
N VAL A 43 -4.64 5.97 -11.66
CA VAL A 43 -5.14 7.31 -11.32
C VAL A 43 -4.86 8.20 -12.52
N TYR A 44 -5.91 8.76 -13.12
CA TYR A 44 -5.81 9.63 -14.29
C TYR A 44 -6.19 11.06 -13.95
N HIS A 45 -5.64 12.00 -14.71
CA HIS A 45 -5.92 13.41 -14.52
C HIS A 45 -7.26 13.79 -15.18
N ASP A 46 -8.19 14.31 -14.41
CA ASP A 46 -9.43 14.90 -14.88
C ASP A 46 -9.25 16.41 -15.12
N SER A 47 -9.19 16.79 -16.40
CA SER A 47 -8.94 18.18 -16.80
C SER A 47 -10.16 19.11 -16.67
N VAL A 48 -11.34 18.57 -16.36
CA VAL A 48 -12.60 19.33 -16.34
C VAL A 48 -13.00 19.74 -14.92
N SER A 49 -12.43 19.09 -13.91
CA SER A 49 -12.77 19.29 -12.50
C SER A 49 -11.71 20.08 -11.76
N ASP A 50 -12.15 20.93 -10.83
CA ASP A 50 -11.26 21.55 -9.84
C ASP A 50 -10.73 20.45 -8.91
N PHE A 51 -9.48 20.03 -9.13
CA PHE A 51 -8.79 19.07 -8.26
C PHE A 51 -7.68 19.79 -7.50
N GLU A 52 -7.53 19.48 -6.22
CA GLU A 52 -6.37 19.93 -5.46
C GLU A 52 -5.18 19.06 -5.86
N GLN A 53 -4.04 19.64 -6.21
CA GLN A 53 -2.83 18.85 -6.54
C GLN A 53 -2.44 17.89 -5.39
N GLU A 54 -2.81 18.24 -4.15
CA GLU A 54 -2.61 17.42 -2.96
C GLU A 54 -3.45 16.13 -2.97
N ASP A 55 -4.61 16.10 -3.64
CA ASP A 55 -5.49 14.94 -3.71
C ASP A 55 -4.84 13.79 -4.48
N LEU A 56 -4.15 14.06 -5.58
CA LEU A 56 -3.41 13.02 -6.31
C LEU A 56 -2.36 12.36 -5.41
N ALA A 57 -1.64 13.15 -4.61
CA ALA A 57 -0.66 12.63 -3.66
C ALA A 57 -1.35 11.83 -2.54
N LEU A 58 -2.48 12.29 -2.04
CA LEU A 58 -3.28 11.60 -1.02
C LEU A 58 -3.81 10.25 -1.52
N ILE A 59 -4.44 10.22 -2.70
CA ILE A 59 -4.95 9.00 -3.37
C ILE A 59 -3.83 7.97 -3.48
N ARG A 60 -2.71 8.36 -4.11
CA ARG A 60 -1.58 7.45 -4.34
C ARG A 60 -0.98 6.93 -3.03
N THR A 61 -0.85 7.81 -2.03
CA THR A 61 -0.22 7.45 -0.75
C THR A 61 -1.09 6.50 0.05
N ILE A 62 -2.39 6.80 0.23
CA ILE A 62 -3.29 5.96 1.03
C ILE A 62 -3.52 4.61 0.36
N LEU A 63 -3.78 4.57 -0.95
CA LEU A 63 -4.01 3.30 -1.64
C LEU A 63 -2.77 2.38 -1.55
N ARG A 64 -1.57 2.92 -1.77
CA ARG A 64 -0.32 2.14 -1.62
C ARG A 64 -0.07 1.74 -0.17
N PHE A 65 -0.30 2.63 0.78
CA PHE A 65 -0.14 2.34 2.22
C PHE A 65 -1.05 1.19 2.64
N LEU A 66 -2.32 1.21 2.22
CA LEU A 66 -3.28 0.18 2.54
C LEU A 66 -2.95 -1.16 1.88
N ASP A 67 -2.43 -1.18 0.66
CA ASP A 67 -1.95 -2.39 -0.04
C ASP A 67 -0.60 -2.90 0.48
N THR A 68 0.16 -2.08 1.21
CA THR A 68 1.44 -2.49 1.78
C THR A 68 1.23 -3.38 3.02
N PRO A 69 1.88 -4.56 3.11
CA PRO A 69 1.85 -5.39 4.30
C PRO A 69 2.32 -4.66 5.57
N GLN A 70 1.67 -4.95 6.69
CA GLN A 70 1.87 -4.20 7.95
C GLN A 70 3.33 -4.16 8.41
N TYR A 71 4.10 -5.24 8.23
CA TYR A 71 5.52 -5.31 8.62
C TYR A 71 6.44 -4.39 7.79
N LEU A 72 6.01 -3.94 6.61
CA LEU A 72 6.79 -3.02 5.76
C LEU A 72 6.42 -1.56 5.95
N ARG A 73 5.24 -1.27 6.51
CA ARG A 73 4.72 0.11 6.55
C ARG A 73 5.65 1.07 7.28
N LYS A 74 6.22 0.65 8.41
CA LYS A 74 7.15 1.49 9.19
C LYS A 74 8.44 1.82 8.42
N ALA A 75 8.90 0.93 7.55
CA ALA A 75 10.10 1.13 6.74
C ALA A 75 9.84 2.01 5.52
N LEU A 76 8.65 1.87 4.89
CA LEU A 76 8.32 2.55 3.63
C LEU A 76 7.63 3.90 3.81
N TYR A 77 6.92 4.11 4.92
CA TYR A 77 6.11 5.30 5.15
C TYR A 77 6.56 6.01 6.43
N PRO A 78 7.44 7.02 6.33
CA PRO A 78 7.74 7.87 7.47
C PRO A 78 6.50 8.65 7.90
N LYS A 79 6.56 9.32 9.05
CA LYS A 79 5.48 10.19 9.51
C LYS A 79 5.27 11.30 8.49
N MET A 80 4.10 11.33 7.85
CA MET A 80 3.75 12.27 6.80
C MET A 80 2.29 12.70 6.92
N ASN A 81 2.00 13.91 6.49
CA ASN A 81 0.69 14.52 6.65
C ASN A 81 -0.41 13.70 5.96
N GLN A 82 -0.15 13.13 4.80
CA GLN A 82 -1.10 12.30 4.02
C GLN A 82 -1.63 11.09 4.81
N LEU A 83 -0.89 10.63 5.83
CA LEU A 83 -1.23 9.46 6.63
C LEU A 83 -1.66 9.81 8.06
N GLU A 84 -1.98 11.08 8.36
CA GLU A 84 -2.39 11.49 9.71
C GLU A 84 -3.63 10.73 10.22
N TYR A 85 -4.54 10.37 9.32
CA TYR A 85 -5.75 9.60 9.61
C TYR A 85 -5.62 8.11 9.29
N ALA A 86 -4.41 7.59 9.03
CA ALA A 86 -4.22 6.18 8.69
C ALA A 86 -4.74 5.22 9.79
N GLY A 87 -4.75 5.67 11.05
CA GLY A 87 -5.20 4.88 12.19
C GLY A 87 -6.70 4.55 12.22
N ILE A 88 -7.53 5.33 11.52
CA ILE A 88 -8.99 5.06 11.42
C ILE A 88 -9.36 4.25 10.18
N LEU A 89 -8.42 4.01 9.27
CA LEU A 89 -8.69 3.28 8.03
C LEU A 89 -8.89 1.80 8.30
N HIS A 90 -9.93 1.23 7.68
CA HIS A 90 -10.22 -0.19 7.80
C HIS A 90 -9.08 -1.04 7.18
N PRO A 91 -8.71 -2.16 7.83
CA PRO A 91 -7.66 -3.02 7.32
C PRO A 91 -8.06 -3.72 6.02
N ILE A 92 -7.07 -3.97 5.18
CA ILE A 92 -7.16 -4.86 4.02
C ILE A 92 -6.65 -6.25 4.42
N LYS A 93 -7.42 -7.28 4.09
CA LYS A 93 -7.06 -8.69 4.30
C LYS A 93 -6.79 -9.35 2.95
N ALA A 94 -5.66 -8.98 2.33
CA ALA A 94 -5.22 -9.58 1.08
C ALA A 94 -4.18 -10.70 1.33
N PRO A 95 -3.98 -11.66 0.40
CA PRO A 95 -3.07 -12.80 0.62
C PRO A 95 -1.63 -12.42 1.01
N HIS A 96 -1.13 -11.28 0.53
CA HIS A 96 0.21 -10.75 0.85
C HIS A 96 0.31 -10.07 2.21
N HIS A 97 -0.82 -9.77 2.88
CA HIS A 97 -0.87 -9.23 4.24
C HIS A 97 -0.66 -10.33 5.29
N LYS A 98 0.51 -10.99 5.24
CA LYS A 98 0.93 -11.97 6.25
C LYS A 98 1.32 -11.28 7.55
N ALA A 99 1.07 -11.95 8.67
CA ALA A 99 1.56 -11.50 9.97
C ALA A 99 3.09 -11.62 10.04
N PRO A 100 3.78 -10.75 10.80
CA PRO A 100 5.17 -10.98 11.16
C PRO A 100 5.33 -12.34 11.85
N GLN A 101 6.44 -13.05 11.58
CA GLN A 101 6.77 -14.31 12.25
C GLN A 101 8.29 -14.45 12.39
N ASP A 102 8.77 -15.44 13.13
CA ASP A 102 10.20 -15.74 13.19
C ASP A 102 10.61 -16.57 11.96
N ILE A 103 11.83 -16.35 11.45
CA ILE A 103 12.36 -17.13 10.33
C ILE A 103 12.36 -18.65 10.61
N LYS A 104 12.47 -19.07 11.87
CA LYS A 104 12.45 -20.49 12.28
C LYS A 104 11.08 -21.14 12.15
N THR A 105 10.01 -20.34 12.09
CA THR A 105 8.62 -20.84 12.04
C THR A 105 8.01 -20.77 10.63
N ILE A 106 8.75 -20.24 9.66
CA ILE A 106 8.25 -20.15 8.27
C ILE A 106 8.16 -21.54 7.63
N ARG A 107 7.11 -21.74 6.81
CA ARG A 107 6.96 -22.96 6.02
C ARG A 107 7.66 -22.82 4.67
N PRO A 108 8.38 -23.85 4.20
CA PRO A 108 8.90 -23.88 2.83
C PRO A 108 7.79 -23.58 1.80
N GLY A 109 8.07 -22.70 0.84
CA GLY A 109 7.12 -22.28 -0.19
C GLY A 109 6.17 -21.13 0.20
N GLU A 110 6.26 -20.57 1.42
CA GLU A 110 5.48 -19.39 1.78
C GLU A 110 5.93 -18.15 0.98
N ILE A 111 4.99 -17.51 0.28
CA ILE A 111 5.24 -16.29 -0.50
C ILE A 111 4.99 -15.06 0.37
N ARG A 112 5.94 -14.12 0.38
CA ARG A 112 5.87 -12.85 1.11
C ARG A 112 6.36 -11.69 0.23
N THR A 113 5.78 -10.52 0.46
CA THR A 113 6.31 -9.26 -0.09
C THR A 113 7.52 -8.85 0.73
N ALA A 114 8.52 -8.26 0.08
CA ALA A 114 9.71 -7.81 0.78
C ALA A 114 10.25 -6.51 0.19
N VAL A 115 11.04 -5.80 1.00
CA VAL A 115 11.80 -4.62 0.58
C VAL A 115 13.28 -4.96 0.61
N ILE A 116 14.01 -4.62 -0.46
CA ILE A 116 15.45 -4.79 -0.53
C ILE A 116 16.14 -3.77 0.37
N ALA A 117 17.06 -4.23 1.21
CA ALA A 117 17.90 -3.43 2.07
C ALA A 117 19.37 -3.72 1.78
N LYS A 118 20.19 -2.68 1.60
CA LYS A 118 21.65 -2.83 1.40
C LYS A 118 22.38 -2.55 2.70
N VAL A 119 23.10 -3.54 3.21
CA VAL A 119 23.86 -3.45 4.47
C VAL A 119 25.31 -3.84 4.21
N LYS A 120 26.24 -2.91 4.45
CA LYS A 120 27.69 -3.11 4.27
C LYS A 120 28.06 -3.72 2.91
N GLY A 121 27.40 -3.26 1.84
CA GLY A 121 27.65 -3.72 0.47
C GLY A 121 26.93 -5.02 0.06
N LYS A 122 26.31 -5.74 1.00
CA LYS A 122 25.50 -6.94 0.72
C LYS A 122 24.02 -6.61 0.67
N LEU A 123 23.27 -7.37 -0.14
CA LEU A 123 21.82 -7.23 -0.25
C LEU A 123 21.11 -8.17 0.72
N TYR A 124 20.05 -7.63 1.32
CA TYR A 124 19.15 -8.32 2.22
C TYR A 124 17.72 -7.96 1.87
N VAL A 125 16.76 -8.69 2.43
CA VAL A 125 15.34 -8.37 2.34
C VAL A 125 14.69 -8.31 3.73
N GLU A 126 13.86 -7.30 3.94
CA GLU A 126 12.90 -7.21 5.04
C GLU A 126 11.58 -7.81 4.57
N ALA A 127 11.17 -8.94 5.18
CA ALA A 127 9.98 -9.71 4.81
C ALA A 127 9.07 -10.03 6.02
N GLY A 128 9.24 -9.30 7.13
CA GLY A 128 8.50 -9.51 8.38
C GLY A 128 8.90 -10.80 9.08
N LEU A 129 10.18 -11.17 9.04
CA LEU A 129 10.72 -12.43 9.57
C LEU A 129 11.54 -12.28 10.86
N GLY A 130 11.46 -11.10 11.49
CA GLY A 130 12.23 -10.77 12.70
C GLY A 130 13.72 -10.49 12.46
N ALA A 131 14.24 -10.84 11.28
CA ALA A 131 15.59 -10.54 10.84
C ALA A 131 15.63 -10.31 9.33
N LEU A 132 16.66 -9.58 8.89
CA LEU A 132 16.99 -9.41 7.48
C LEU A 132 17.47 -10.74 6.89
N VAL A 133 16.90 -11.14 5.76
CA VAL A 133 17.28 -12.37 5.06
C VAL A 133 18.28 -12.02 3.94
N PRO A 134 19.43 -12.71 3.82
CA PRO A 134 20.35 -12.51 2.71
C PRO A 134 19.64 -12.69 1.36
N PHE A 135 19.94 -11.81 0.41
CA PHE A 135 19.32 -11.83 -0.92
C PHE A 135 20.39 -11.85 -2.00
N GLU A 136 20.29 -12.84 -2.89
CA GLU A 136 21.12 -12.95 -4.09
C GLU A 136 20.26 -12.59 -5.31
N GLY A 137 20.57 -11.46 -5.93
CA GLY A 137 19.83 -10.94 -7.07
C GLY A 137 20.27 -9.53 -7.44
N GLN A 138 19.69 -8.99 -8.52
CA GLN A 138 19.84 -7.59 -8.89
C GLN A 138 18.71 -6.79 -8.23
N GLY A 139 19.05 -5.66 -7.61
CA GLY A 139 18.11 -4.72 -6.99
C GLY A 139 17.89 -3.49 -7.84
#